data_AF-A0A7X7PTR6-F1
#
_entry.id   AF-A0A7X7PTR6-F1
#
_cell.length_a   1.000
_cell.length_b   1.000
_cell.length_c   1.000
_cell.angle_alpha   90.00
_cell.angle_beta   90.00
_cell.angle_gamma   90.00
#
_symmetry.space_group_name_H-M   'P 1'
#
loop_
_entity.id
_entity.type
_entity.pdbx_description
1 polymer ?
#
loop_
_entity_poly.entity_id
_entity_poly.type
_entity_poly.pdbx_seq_one_letter_code
_entity_poly.pdbx_strand_id
1 'polypeptide(L)'
;SLVAISKHAAHLSSLYRLVPQPWSLVRQLIEKHRTYDIARRHRIPCPRLIMASTVDECVAFARQIGFPCLLKPSVGHLFYKRFRQKMIMVNSERELLSHVDLIGGDRSIMLCEYIPGGDECGANYNSFALQGKALYEFTAEKVRNKPRLIGFPTVVRSVVMPEVQMLGRRVLAAFGIEDFSCTEFKLDPRDGQYKLMEVNARPNYSGALAVACGIDFPVLSYQRALGLPLERLPSRQTENVVWIDEERDVRGVVRAMGRGAAEARRYIEPYRARKVFAVFRADDPLPTMALARTSIASLLRKDEAHRAARSVRQSSAQPEI
;
A
#
# COMPACT_ATOMS: atom_id res chain seq x y z
N SER A 1 13.50 -0.45 -9.72
CA SER A 1 12.25 0.35 -9.78
C SER A 1 11.43 -0.10 -10.97
N LEU A 2 10.12 -0.38 -10.82
CA LEU A 2 9.23 -0.84 -11.91
C LEU A 2 9.25 0.10 -13.14
N VAL A 3 9.27 1.42 -12.89
CA VAL A 3 9.37 2.45 -13.95
C VAL A 3 10.62 2.27 -14.80
N ALA A 4 11.78 2.10 -14.14
CA ALA A 4 13.05 2.00 -14.82
C ALA A 4 13.11 0.71 -15.67
N ILE A 5 12.68 -0.41 -15.09
CA ILE A 5 12.67 -1.69 -15.81
C ILE A 5 11.76 -1.61 -17.05
N SER A 6 10.56 -1.04 -16.90
CA SER A 6 9.58 -0.96 -18.00
C SER A 6 10.01 0.01 -19.12
N LYS A 7 10.55 1.20 -18.77
CA LYS A 7 11.04 2.17 -19.76
C LYS A 7 12.25 1.67 -20.56
N HIS A 8 13.10 0.88 -19.92
CA HIS A 8 14.34 0.35 -20.52
C HIS A 8 14.23 -1.13 -20.86
N ALA A 9 13.01 -1.66 -20.98
CA ALA A 9 12.75 -3.09 -21.16
C ALA A 9 13.50 -3.68 -22.37
N ALA A 10 13.49 -2.98 -23.51
CA ALA A 10 14.17 -3.45 -24.72
C ALA A 10 15.68 -3.64 -24.52
N HIS A 11 16.34 -2.65 -23.92
CA HIS A 11 17.78 -2.73 -23.64
C HIS A 11 18.09 -3.76 -22.55
N LEU A 12 17.30 -3.81 -21.48
CA LEU A 12 17.56 -4.77 -20.40
C LEU A 12 17.28 -6.21 -20.82
N SER A 13 16.33 -6.44 -21.73
CA SER A 13 16.00 -7.79 -22.21
C SER A 13 17.10 -8.42 -23.08
N SER A 14 18.06 -7.62 -23.59
CA SER A 14 19.26 -8.18 -24.25
C SER A 14 20.29 -8.70 -23.25
N LEU A 15 20.20 -8.33 -21.97
CA LEU A 15 21.16 -8.67 -20.92
C LEU A 15 20.57 -9.63 -19.87
N TYR A 16 19.25 -9.56 -19.67
CA TYR A 16 18.54 -10.28 -18.60
C TYR A 16 17.28 -10.92 -19.14
N ARG A 17 16.84 -12.00 -18.49
CA ARG A 17 15.52 -12.60 -18.72
C ARG A 17 14.48 -11.85 -17.90
N LEU A 18 13.67 -11.05 -18.58
CA LEU A 18 12.67 -10.18 -17.95
C LEU A 18 11.31 -10.40 -18.58
N VAL A 19 10.26 -10.27 -17.77
CA VAL A 19 8.87 -10.23 -18.23
C VAL A 19 8.24 -8.93 -17.71
N PRO A 20 8.71 -7.76 -18.18
CA PRO A 20 8.23 -6.50 -17.66
C PRO A 20 6.85 -6.19 -18.22
N GLN A 21 6.02 -5.53 -17.41
CA GLN A 21 4.82 -4.89 -17.94
C GLN A 21 5.21 -3.81 -18.96
N PRO A 22 4.46 -3.64 -20.06
CA PRO A 22 4.66 -2.56 -21.01
C PRO A 22 4.62 -1.18 -20.35
N TRP A 23 5.42 -0.23 -20.83
CA TRP A 23 5.46 1.13 -20.26
C TRP A 23 4.11 1.83 -20.33
N SER A 24 3.33 1.60 -21.39
CA SER A 24 1.97 2.11 -21.52
C SER A 24 1.08 1.71 -20.34
N LEU A 25 1.13 0.45 -19.93
CA LEU A 25 0.41 -0.05 -18.76
C LEU A 25 1.00 0.50 -17.46
N VAL A 26 2.31 0.40 -17.25
CA VAL A 26 2.96 0.90 -16.03
C VAL A 26 2.66 2.37 -15.78
N ARG A 27 2.65 3.18 -16.85
CA ARG A 27 2.27 4.60 -16.77
C ARG A 27 0.84 4.80 -16.29
N GLN A 28 -0.11 4.01 -16.81
CA GLN A 28 -1.51 4.06 -16.36
C GLN A 28 -1.65 3.72 -14.88
N LEU A 29 -0.88 2.74 -14.37
CA LEU A 29 -0.95 2.32 -12.97
C LEU A 29 -0.32 3.33 -11.99
N ILE A 30 0.74 4.01 -12.41
CA ILE A 30 1.49 4.96 -11.56
C ILE A 30 0.82 6.34 -11.49
N GLU A 31 0.24 6.78 -12.59
CA GLU A 31 -0.50 8.03 -12.66
C GLU A 31 -1.93 7.80 -12.13
N LYS A 32 -2.16 8.09 -10.84
CA LYS A 32 -3.38 7.68 -10.12
C LYS A 32 -4.68 8.09 -10.82
N HIS A 33 -4.72 9.29 -11.41
CA HIS A 33 -5.89 9.75 -12.17
C HIS A 33 -6.26 8.77 -13.31
N ARG A 34 -5.28 8.25 -14.05
CA ARG A 34 -5.50 7.29 -15.15
C ARG A 34 -6.05 5.98 -14.64
N THR A 35 -5.54 5.46 -13.52
CA THR A 35 -6.05 4.24 -12.88
C THR A 35 -7.55 4.37 -12.61
N TYR A 36 -7.96 5.49 -12.02
CA TYR A 36 -9.36 5.73 -11.68
C TYR A 36 -10.24 6.03 -12.90
N ASP A 37 -9.72 6.71 -13.92
CA ASP A 37 -10.45 6.92 -15.17
C ASP A 37 -10.77 5.59 -15.85
N ILE A 38 -9.80 4.68 -15.91
CA ILE A 38 -9.99 3.33 -16.45
C ILE A 38 -11.00 2.56 -15.58
N ALA A 39 -10.85 2.61 -14.25
CA ALA A 39 -11.80 1.96 -13.33
C ALA A 39 -13.24 2.43 -13.57
N ARG A 40 -13.47 3.75 -13.71
CA ARG A 40 -14.79 4.33 -13.98
C ARG A 40 -15.36 3.86 -15.33
N ARG A 41 -14.57 3.87 -16.40
CA ARG A 41 -14.99 3.38 -17.74
C ARG A 41 -15.43 1.91 -17.70
N HIS A 42 -14.75 1.10 -16.89
CA HIS A 42 -15.07 -0.31 -16.71
C HIS A 42 -16.06 -0.59 -15.57
N ARG A 43 -16.69 0.45 -15.00
CA ARG A 43 -17.66 0.37 -13.89
C ARG A 43 -17.11 -0.32 -12.63
N ILE A 44 -15.80 -0.24 -12.39
CA ILE A 44 -15.15 -0.75 -11.19
C ILE A 44 -15.32 0.33 -10.11
N PRO A 45 -15.94 0.03 -8.96
CA PRO A 45 -16.14 1.02 -7.91
C PRO A 45 -14.80 1.60 -7.45
N CYS A 46 -14.70 2.92 -7.35
CA CYS A 46 -13.51 3.62 -6.89
C CYS A 46 -13.90 4.96 -6.25
N PRO A 47 -13.01 5.60 -5.47
CA PRO A 47 -13.26 6.94 -4.94
C PRO A 47 -13.51 7.95 -6.07
N ARG A 48 -14.41 8.90 -5.83
CA ARG A 48 -14.56 10.07 -6.71
C ARG A 48 -13.32 10.96 -6.61
N LEU A 49 -12.94 11.60 -7.72
CA LEU A 49 -11.83 12.55 -7.75
C LEU A 49 -11.99 13.59 -8.86
N ILE A 50 -11.24 14.68 -8.73
CA ILE A 50 -10.95 15.62 -9.80
C ILE A 50 -9.44 15.94 -9.86
N MET A 51 -8.98 16.29 -11.06
CA MET A 51 -7.73 17.02 -11.26
C MET A 51 -8.09 18.50 -11.25
N ALA A 52 -8.00 19.14 -10.09
CA ALA A 52 -8.37 20.54 -9.96
C ALA A 52 -7.23 21.44 -10.45
N SER A 53 -7.56 22.41 -11.30
CA SER A 53 -6.63 23.45 -11.74
C SER A 53 -6.80 24.73 -10.94
N THR A 54 -7.93 24.91 -10.27
CA THR A 54 -8.25 26.09 -9.47
C THR A 54 -8.74 25.72 -8.07
N VAL A 55 -8.66 26.69 -7.16
CA VAL A 55 -9.18 26.57 -5.79
C VAL A 55 -10.71 26.42 -5.81
N ASP A 56 -11.40 27.15 -6.69
CA ASP A 56 -12.86 27.11 -6.80
C ASP A 56 -13.37 25.74 -7.24
N GLU A 57 -12.70 25.10 -8.21
CA GLU A 57 -13.00 23.72 -8.61
C GLU A 57 -12.84 22.74 -7.44
N CYS A 58 -11.75 22.89 -6.68
CA CYS A 58 -11.50 22.11 -5.46
C CYS A 58 -12.62 22.28 -4.43
N VAL A 59 -13.03 23.52 -4.14
CA VAL A 59 -14.09 23.82 -3.17
C VAL A 59 -15.44 23.29 -3.63
N ALA A 60 -15.82 23.52 -4.90
CA ALA A 60 -17.07 23.05 -5.46
C ALA A 60 -17.16 21.51 -5.40
N PHE A 61 -16.09 20.81 -5.78
CA PHE A 61 -16.05 19.36 -5.70
C PHE A 61 -16.06 18.85 -4.26
N ALA A 62 -15.32 19.48 -3.34
CA ALA A 62 -15.31 19.12 -1.92
C ALA A 62 -16.73 19.18 -1.32
N ARG A 63 -17.52 20.19 -1.67
CA ARG A 63 -18.93 20.31 -1.25
C ARG A 63 -19.81 19.18 -1.80
N GLN A 64 -19.53 18.70 -3.01
CA GLN A 64 -20.25 17.57 -3.62
C GLN A 64 -19.90 16.21 -2.99
N ILE A 65 -18.62 15.98 -2.67
CA ILE A 65 -18.16 14.70 -2.11
C ILE A 65 -18.29 14.60 -0.60
N GLY A 66 -18.32 15.74 0.10
CA GLY A 66 -18.30 15.85 1.55
C GLY A 66 -16.88 15.78 2.14
N PHE A 67 -16.77 16.14 3.41
CA PHE A 67 -15.54 16.03 4.20
C PHE A 67 -15.56 14.79 5.12
N PRO A 68 -14.40 14.22 5.47
CA PRO A 68 -13.08 14.62 5.01
C PRO A 68 -12.82 14.22 3.56
N CYS A 69 -11.92 14.95 2.89
CA CYS A 69 -11.41 14.65 1.57
C CYS A 69 -9.88 14.55 1.61
N LEU A 70 -9.27 14.05 0.53
CA LEU A 70 -7.85 13.79 0.46
C LEU A 70 -7.21 14.59 -0.68
N LEU A 71 -6.22 15.41 -0.35
CA LEU A 71 -5.30 15.99 -1.33
C LEU A 71 -4.15 15.01 -1.58
N LYS A 72 -3.96 14.64 -2.85
CA LYS A 72 -2.91 13.70 -3.27
C LYS A 72 -2.20 14.21 -4.52
N PRO A 73 -0.92 13.88 -4.73
CA PRO A 73 -0.32 14.00 -6.06
C PRO A 73 -0.89 12.94 -7.02
N SER A 74 -0.90 13.26 -8.31
CA SER A 74 -1.11 12.28 -9.38
C SER A 74 0.00 11.22 -9.38
N VAL A 75 1.23 11.60 -9.02
CA VAL A 75 2.40 10.72 -8.92
C VAL A 75 2.94 10.68 -7.49
N GLY A 76 2.64 9.60 -6.76
CA GLY A 76 2.89 9.48 -5.31
C GLY A 76 4.35 9.65 -4.85
N HIS A 77 5.33 9.17 -5.61
CA HIS A 77 6.74 9.13 -5.17
C HIS A 77 7.42 10.52 -5.15
N LEU A 78 6.93 11.46 -5.95
CA LEU A 78 7.46 12.84 -5.99
C LEU A 78 7.03 13.65 -4.77
N PHE A 79 5.81 13.42 -4.28
CA PHE A 79 5.26 14.13 -3.12
C PHE A 79 5.87 13.68 -1.79
N TYR A 80 6.12 12.38 -1.62
CA TYR A 80 6.75 11.87 -0.40
C TYR A 80 8.16 12.46 -0.19
N LYS A 81 8.92 12.71 -1.27
CA LYS A 81 10.22 13.38 -1.18
C LYS A 81 10.12 14.79 -0.59
N ARG A 82 9.04 15.52 -0.90
CA ARG A 82 8.86 16.92 -0.51
C ARG A 82 8.15 17.08 0.85
N PHE A 83 7.07 16.35 1.07
CA PHE A 83 6.19 16.54 2.23
C PHE A 83 6.32 15.44 3.29
N ARG A 84 7.08 14.36 3.00
CA ARG A 84 7.22 13.19 3.88
C ARG A 84 5.89 12.49 4.22
N GLN A 85 4.83 12.83 3.53
CA GLN A 85 3.49 12.27 3.62
C GLN A 85 3.04 11.84 2.21
N LYS A 86 2.09 10.91 2.12
CA LYS A 86 1.56 10.43 0.82
C LYS A 86 0.34 11.24 0.34
N MET A 87 -0.38 11.83 1.29
CA MET A 87 -1.64 12.53 1.11
C MET A 87 -1.89 13.38 2.33
N ILE A 88 -2.69 14.43 2.15
CA ILE A 88 -3.16 15.29 3.24
C ILE A 88 -4.67 15.05 3.36
N MET A 89 -5.11 14.72 4.57
CA MET A 89 -6.54 14.65 4.88
C MET A 89 -7.01 16.04 5.27
N VAL A 90 -8.10 16.47 4.64
CA VAL A 90 -8.70 17.78 4.84
C VAL A 90 -10.10 17.57 5.38
N ASN A 91 -10.40 18.14 6.54
CA ASN A 91 -11.64 17.91 7.30
C ASN A 91 -12.66 19.04 7.15
N SER A 92 -12.28 20.15 6.52
CA SER A 92 -13.17 21.30 6.31
C SER A 92 -12.74 22.14 5.11
N GLU A 93 -13.64 22.96 4.61
CA GLU A 93 -13.34 23.93 3.55
C GLU A 93 -12.23 24.91 3.98
N ARG A 94 -12.26 25.37 5.23
CA ARG A 94 -11.19 26.22 5.79
C ARG A 94 -9.82 25.55 5.74
N GLU A 95 -9.76 24.26 6.06
CA GLU A 95 -8.52 23.48 5.96
C GLU A 95 -8.13 23.23 4.50
N LEU A 96 -9.09 23.10 3.57
CA LEU A 96 -8.78 23.02 2.14
C LEU A 96 -8.10 24.31 1.65
N LEU A 97 -8.65 25.46 2.05
CA LEU A 97 -8.13 26.78 1.71
C LEU A 97 -6.78 27.09 2.35
N SER A 98 -6.41 26.46 3.48
CA SER A 98 -5.04 26.60 4.01
C SER A 98 -3.98 25.89 3.16
N HIS A 99 -4.40 25.14 2.12
CA HIS A 99 -3.52 24.40 1.20
C HIS A 99 -3.57 24.95 -0.23
N VAL A 100 -4.05 26.19 -0.46
CA VAL A 100 -4.13 26.79 -1.79
C VAL A 100 -2.80 26.81 -2.55
N ASP A 101 -1.65 26.95 -1.87
CA ASP A 101 -0.34 26.91 -2.53
C ASP A 101 -0.02 25.55 -3.17
N LEU A 102 -0.73 24.50 -2.78
CA LEU A 102 -0.67 23.18 -3.40
C LEU A 102 -1.62 23.07 -4.59
N ILE A 103 -2.64 23.92 -4.65
CA ILE A 103 -3.74 23.90 -5.61
C ILE A 103 -3.46 24.94 -6.69
N GLY A 104 -3.21 24.48 -7.92
CA GLY A 104 -2.86 25.33 -9.06
C GLY A 104 -1.38 25.30 -9.45
N GLY A 105 -1.08 25.78 -10.65
CA GLY A 105 0.23 25.72 -11.30
C GLY A 105 0.52 24.38 -12.00
N ASP A 106 1.79 24.13 -12.34
CA ASP A 106 2.29 22.91 -13.02
C ASP A 106 2.16 21.61 -12.17
N ARG A 107 1.43 21.67 -11.05
CA ARG A 107 1.36 20.63 -10.02
C ARG A 107 0.10 19.80 -10.23
N SER A 108 0.28 18.55 -10.65
CA SER A 108 -0.78 17.56 -10.77
C SER A 108 -1.29 17.08 -9.40
N ILE A 109 -1.93 17.97 -8.63
CA ILE A 109 -2.66 17.62 -7.40
C ILE A 109 -4.08 17.20 -7.77
N MET A 110 -4.55 16.15 -7.10
CA MET A 110 -5.91 15.65 -7.20
C MET A 110 -6.61 15.77 -5.86
N LEU A 111 -7.86 16.18 -5.90
CA LEU A 111 -8.78 16.12 -4.77
C LEU A 111 -9.58 14.83 -4.88
N CYS A 112 -9.57 14.02 -3.82
CA CYS A 112 -10.10 12.67 -3.84
C CYS A 112 -11.01 12.42 -2.64
N GLU A 113 -12.09 11.69 -2.87
CA GLU A 113 -12.98 11.19 -1.82
C GLU A 113 -12.23 10.34 -0.80
N TYR A 114 -12.51 10.56 0.48
CA TYR A 114 -12.07 9.68 1.56
C TYR A 114 -13.03 8.50 1.68
N ILE A 115 -12.49 7.29 1.64
CA ILE A 115 -13.26 6.07 1.93
C ILE A 115 -13.12 5.75 3.43
N PRO A 116 -14.21 5.84 4.22
CA PRO A 116 -14.18 5.61 5.65
C PRO A 116 -13.98 4.13 5.99
N GLY A 117 -14.03 3.80 7.28
CA GLY A 117 -13.76 2.46 7.79
C GLY A 117 -12.34 2.27 8.29
N GLY A 118 -12.17 1.30 9.18
CA GLY A 118 -10.90 0.96 9.82
C GLY A 118 -9.91 0.27 8.87
N ASP A 119 -8.85 -0.27 9.45
CA ASP A 119 -7.84 -1.00 8.69
C ASP A 119 -8.42 -2.31 8.13
N GLU A 120 -9.32 -2.94 8.89
CA GLU A 120 -10.07 -4.16 8.58
C GLU A 120 -10.95 -4.06 7.32
N CYS A 121 -11.32 -2.85 6.91
CA CYS A 121 -12.04 -2.64 5.66
C CYS A 121 -11.12 -2.82 4.44
N GLY A 122 -9.79 -2.81 4.61
CA GLY A 122 -8.84 -2.95 3.53
C GLY A 122 -8.64 -4.42 3.11
N ALA A 123 -8.59 -4.65 1.80
CA ALA A 123 -8.35 -5.96 1.22
C ALA A 123 -7.28 -5.90 0.13
N ASN A 124 -6.52 -6.98 0.00
CA ASN A 124 -5.56 -7.19 -1.08
C ASN A 124 -6.05 -8.33 -1.96
N TYR A 125 -6.04 -8.11 -3.27
CA TYR A 125 -6.19 -9.13 -4.30
C TYR A 125 -4.85 -9.33 -4.99
N ASN A 126 -4.25 -10.50 -4.82
CA ASN A 126 -3.02 -10.88 -5.48
C ASN A 126 -3.36 -11.86 -6.59
N SER A 127 -2.67 -11.75 -7.72
CA SER A 127 -2.93 -12.60 -8.88
C SER A 127 -1.66 -12.90 -9.63
N PHE A 128 -1.64 -14.05 -10.30
CA PHE A 128 -0.79 -14.30 -11.45
C PHE A 128 -1.68 -14.43 -12.67
N ALA A 129 -1.50 -13.53 -13.63
CA ALA A 129 -2.40 -13.40 -14.78
C ALA A 129 -1.72 -13.70 -16.11
N LEU A 130 -2.47 -14.30 -17.03
CA LEU A 130 -2.08 -14.50 -18.42
C LEU A 130 -3.21 -13.97 -19.30
N GLN A 131 -2.87 -13.15 -20.32
CA GLN A 131 -3.86 -12.58 -21.24
C GLN A 131 -5.02 -11.87 -20.51
N GLY A 132 -4.71 -11.12 -19.44
CA GLY A 132 -5.68 -10.38 -18.63
C GLY A 132 -6.62 -11.26 -17.78
N LYS A 133 -6.36 -12.57 -17.66
CA LYS A 133 -7.13 -13.52 -16.85
C LYS A 133 -6.29 -14.07 -15.72
N ALA A 134 -6.84 -14.14 -14.51
CA ALA A 134 -6.18 -14.77 -13.38
C ALA A 134 -6.06 -16.28 -13.61
N LEU A 135 -4.82 -16.78 -13.59
CA LEU A 135 -4.54 -18.21 -13.53
C LEU A 135 -4.54 -18.69 -12.06
N TYR A 136 -3.93 -17.89 -11.18
CA TYR A 136 -3.98 -18.05 -9.74
C TYR A 136 -4.32 -16.73 -9.09
N GLU A 137 -5.04 -16.79 -7.97
CA GLU A 137 -5.43 -15.63 -7.20
C GLU A 137 -5.42 -15.91 -5.70
N PHE A 138 -5.26 -14.85 -4.92
CA PHE A 138 -5.15 -14.92 -3.47
C PHE A 138 -5.69 -13.63 -2.86
N THR A 139 -6.61 -13.75 -1.90
CA THR A 139 -7.16 -12.61 -1.17
C THR A 139 -6.73 -12.60 0.28
N ALA A 140 -6.61 -11.39 0.82
CA ALA A 140 -6.32 -11.20 2.23
C ALA A 140 -6.88 -9.88 2.73
N GLU A 141 -7.34 -9.87 3.98
CA GLU A 141 -7.76 -8.65 4.67
C GLU A 141 -6.59 -8.04 5.45
N LYS A 142 -6.63 -6.71 5.62
CA LYS A 142 -5.66 -5.97 6.42
C LYS A 142 -6.13 -5.98 7.87
N VAL A 143 -5.31 -6.45 8.80
CA VAL A 143 -5.64 -6.47 10.24
C VAL A 143 -5.13 -5.19 10.92
N ARG A 144 -3.96 -4.71 10.50
CA ARG A 144 -3.35 -3.48 11.03
C ARG A 144 -2.54 -2.75 9.97
N ASN A 145 -2.62 -1.42 9.96
CA ASN A 145 -1.76 -0.56 9.18
C ASN A 145 -0.89 0.35 10.06
N LYS A 146 0.20 0.85 9.46
CA LYS A 146 1.06 1.88 10.04
C LYS A 146 1.39 2.99 9.03
N PRO A 147 1.02 4.26 9.32
CA PRO A 147 0.04 4.69 10.33
C PRO A 147 -1.34 4.04 10.15
N ARG A 148 -2.18 4.03 11.20
CA ARG A 148 -3.56 3.52 11.10
C ARG A 148 -4.32 4.27 9.99
N LEU A 149 -5.30 3.60 9.39
CA LEU A 149 -6.25 4.08 8.35
C LEU A 149 -5.65 4.37 6.97
N ILE A 150 -4.46 4.98 6.91
CA ILE A 150 -3.86 5.51 5.67
C ILE A 150 -2.46 4.98 5.36
N GLY A 151 -1.94 4.10 6.22
CA GLY A 151 -0.60 3.56 6.10
C GLY A 151 -0.50 2.31 5.26
N PHE A 152 0.58 1.57 5.49
CA PHE A 152 0.82 0.28 4.87
C PHE A 152 0.48 -0.84 5.86
N PRO A 153 0.09 -2.03 5.38
CA PRO A 153 -0.20 -3.15 6.26
C PRO A 153 1.04 -3.58 7.03
N THR A 154 0.88 -3.77 8.34
CA THR A 154 1.84 -4.45 9.22
C THR A 154 1.35 -5.83 9.64
N VAL A 155 0.04 -6.07 9.58
CA VAL A 155 -0.55 -7.40 9.80
C VAL A 155 -1.64 -7.65 8.76
N VAL A 156 -1.57 -8.81 8.12
CA VAL A 156 -2.47 -9.22 7.02
C VAL A 156 -2.89 -10.67 7.27
N ARG A 157 -4.16 -11.00 7.02
CA ARG A 157 -4.70 -12.36 7.23
C ARG A 157 -5.28 -12.92 5.95
N SER A 158 -4.94 -14.17 5.63
CA SER A 158 -5.49 -14.88 4.47
C SER A 158 -6.96 -15.21 4.70
N VAL A 159 -7.82 -14.75 3.79
CA VAL A 159 -9.27 -14.96 3.80
C VAL A 159 -9.74 -15.03 2.36
N VAL A 160 -10.61 -15.98 2.02
CA VAL A 160 -11.25 -16.00 0.70
C VAL A 160 -12.33 -14.92 0.64
N MET A 161 -12.21 -14.00 -0.32
CA MET A 161 -13.09 -12.84 -0.45
C MET A 161 -13.71 -12.80 -1.86
N PRO A 162 -14.84 -13.48 -2.11
CA PRO A 162 -15.40 -13.65 -3.46
C PRO A 162 -15.67 -12.33 -4.19
N GLU A 163 -16.17 -11.31 -3.49
CA GLU A 163 -16.42 -9.99 -4.08
C GLU A 163 -15.12 -9.30 -4.54
N VAL A 164 -14.06 -9.42 -3.72
CA VAL A 164 -12.74 -8.88 -4.03
C VAL A 164 -12.10 -9.65 -5.19
N GLN A 165 -12.28 -10.98 -5.27
CA GLN A 165 -11.83 -11.78 -6.41
C GLN A 165 -12.54 -11.35 -7.70
N MET A 166 -13.87 -11.19 -7.66
CA MET A 166 -14.65 -10.71 -8.81
C MET A 166 -14.16 -9.33 -9.29
N LEU A 167 -13.98 -8.37 -8.38
CA LEU A 167 -13.46 -7.04 -8.72
C LEU A 167 -12.02 -7.10 -9.23
N GLY A 168 -11.17 -7.92 -8.61
CA GLY A 168 -9.79 -8.15 -9.03
C GLY A 168 -9.70 -8.67 -10.46
N ARG A 169 -10.49 -9.68 -10.83
CA ARG A 169 -10.57 -10.20 -12.20
C ARG A 169 -11.02 -9.12 -13.20
N ARG A 170 -11.95 -8.25 -12.82
CA ARG A 170 -12.35 -7.09 -13.65
C ARG A 170 -11.21 -6.09 -13.84
N VAL A 171 -10.41 -5.83 -12.80
CA VAL A 171 -9.21 -5.00 -12.90
C VAL A 171 -8.21 -5.64 -13.87
N LEU A 172 -7.92 -6.93 -13.75
CA LEU A 172 -6.99 -7.61 -14.66
C LEU A 172 -7.43 -7.49 -16.12
N ALA A 173 -8.71 -7.71 -16.41
CA ALA A 173 -9.28 -7.60 -17.75
C ALA A 173 -9.26 -6.15 -18.27
N ALA A 174 -9.58 -5.16 -17.43
CA ALA A 174 -9.62 -3.75 -17.82
C ALA A 174 -8.24 -3.18 -18.15
N PHE A 175 -7.21 -3.60 -17.42
CA PHE A 175 -5.85 -3.10 -17.58
C PHE A 175 -4.97 -4.00 -18.47
N GLY A 176 -5.39 -5.23 -18.76
CA GLY A 176 -4.58 -6.20 -19.50
C GLY A 176 -3.31 -6.60 -18.74
N ILE A 177 -3.41 -6.73 -17.41
CA ILE A 177 -2.26 -7.05 -16.56
C ILE A 177 -1.85 -8.50 -16.77
N GLU A 178 -0.55 -8.72 -16.90
CA GLU A 178 0.06 -10.05 -16.92
C GLU A 178 0.92 -10.30 -15.69
N ASP A 179 1.34 -11.55 -15.47
CA ASP A 179 2.23 -11.92 -14.37
C ASP A 179 1.66 -11.51 -12.99
N PHE A 180 2.51 -11.27 -11.99
CA PHE A 180 2.10 -10.90 -10.66
C PHE A 180 1.49 -9.49 -10.59
N SER A 181 0.36 -9.38 -9.91
CA SER A 181 -0.21 -8.10 -9.49
C SER A 181 -0.77 -8.16 -8.06
N CYS A 182 -0.76 -7.02 -7.40
CA CYS A 182 -1.44 -6.78 -6.12
C CYS A 182 -2.35 -5.56 -6.27
N THR A 183 -3.66 -5.81 -6.28
CA THR A 183 -4.68 -4.77 -6.27
C THR A 183 -5.19 -4.57 -4.85
N GLU A 184 -5.28 -3.33 -4.41
CA GLU A 184 -5.79 -2.97 -3.09
C GLU A 184 -7.21 -2.41 -3.21
N PHE A 185 -8.11 -2.93 -2.39
CA PHE A 185 -9.47 -2.46 -2.24
C PHE A 185 -9.72 -1.99 -0.80
N LYS A 186 -10.76 -1.17 -0.62
CA LYS A 186 -11.28 -0.83 0.71
C LYS A 186 -12.81 -0.87 0.70
N LEU A 187 -13.40 -1.61 1.63
CA LEU A 187 -14.84 -1.65 1.86
C LEU A 187 -15.29 -0.27 2.37
N ASP A 188 -16.25 0.32 1.68
CA ASP A 188 -16.90 1.54 2.14
C ASP A 188 -18.11 1.17 3.01
N PRO A 189 -18.08 1.42 4.33
CA PRO A 189 -19.21 1.06 5.21
C PRO A 189 -20.48 1.85 4.91
N ARG A 190 -20.43 2.93 4.13
CA ARG A 190 -21.59 3.75 3.79
C ARG A 190 -22.51 3.07 2.77
N ASP A 191 -21.94 2.28 1.87
CA ASP A 191 -22.68 1.62 0.78
C ASP A 191 -22.40 0.11 0.65
N GLY A 192 -21.52 -0.44 1.49
CA GLY A 192 -21.19 -1.86 1.53
C GLY A 192 -20.33 -2.34 0.37
N GLN A 193 -19.71 -1.45 -0.42
CA GLN A 193 -18.94 -1.84 -1.61
C GLN A 193 -17.43 -1.70 -1.43
N TYR A 194 -16.68 -2.67 -1.93
CA TYR A 194 -15.23 -2.55 -2.10
C TYR A 194 -14.89 -1.55 -3.21
N LYS A 195 -14.15 -0.49 -2.85
CA LYS A 195 -13.63 0.54 -3.76
C LYS A 195 -12.17 0.26 -4.09
N LEU A 196 -11.79 0.38 -5.35
CA LEU A 196 -10.42 0.28 -5.82
C LEU A 196 -9.58 1.41 -5.22
N MET A 197 -8.46 1.06 -4.57
CA MET A 197 -7.55 2.01 -3.94
C MET A 197 -6.22 2.14 -4.67
N GLU A 198 -5.68 1.01 -5.16
CA GLU A 198 -4.42 0.98 -5.90
C GLU A 198 -4.30 -0.30 -6.72
N VAL A 199 -3.59 -0.24 -7.85
CA VAL A 199 -3.24 -1.41 -8.65
C VAL A 199 -1.72 -1.42 -8.79
N ASN A 200 -1.07 -2.45 -8.26
CA ASN A 200 0.39 -2.60 -8.31
C ASN A 200 0.75 -3.84 -9.13
N ALA A 201 1.29 -3.67 -10.33
CA ALA A 201 1.83 -4.77 -11.14
C ALA A 201 3.27 -5.13 -10.72
N ARG A 202 3.45 -5.46 -9.44
CA ARG A 202 4.72 -5.86 -8.82
C ARG A 202 4.47 -6.61 -7.51
N PRO A 203 5.40 -7.47 -7.07
CA PRO A 203 5.34 -8.11 -5.75
C PRO A 203 5.07 -7.11 -4.63
N ASN A 204 4.14 -7.46 -3.74
CA ASN A 204 3.87 -6.75 -2.51
C ASN A 204 4.73 -7.30 -1.36
N TYR A 205 4.87 -6.51 -0.30
CA TYR A 205 5.76 -6.86 0.80
C TYR A 205 5.27 -8.10 1.59
N SER A 206 3.95 -8.30 1.65
CA SER A 206 3.33 -9.48 2.27
C SER A 206 3.23 -10.70 1.34
N GLY A 207 3.99 -10.74 0.23
CA GLY A 207 3.89 -11.83 -0.76
C GLY A 207 4.19 -13.22 -0.19
N ALA A 208 5.03 -13.30 0.85
CA ALA A 208 5.30 -14.55 1.57
C ALA A 208 4.04 -15.17 2.21
N LEU A 209 2.99 -14.38 2.44
CA LEU A 209 1.70 -14.89 2.92
C LEU A 209 1.07 -15.84 1.90
N ALA A 210 1.06 -15.46 0.62
CA ALA A 210 0.48 -16.29 -0.44
C ALA A 210 1.23 -17.62 -0.57
N VAL A 211 2.57 -17.58 -0.53
CA VAL A 211 3.44 -18.77 -0.52
C VAL A 211 3.09 -19.69 0.65
N ALA A 212 3.02 -19.14 1.87
CA ALA A 212 2.65 -19.90 3.07
C ALA A 212 1.23 -20.51 3.01
N CYS A 213 0.37 -19.97 2.14
CA CYS A 213 -0.99 -20.46 1.88
C CYS A 213 -1.08 -21.40 0.68
N GLY A 214 0.04 -21.75 0.05
CA GLY A 214 0.13 -22.67 -1.08
C GLY A 214 0.19 -22.02 -2.46
N ILE A 215 0.15 -20.69 -2.57
CA ILE A 215 0.18 -19.98 -3.85
C ILE A 215 1.54 -19.29 -4.03
N ASP A 216 2.50 -20.01 -4.60
CA ASP A 216 3.85 -19.52 -4.88
C ASP A 216 3.92 -18.71 -6.19
N PHE A 217 3.51 -17.45 -6.13
CA PHE A 217 3.62 -16.54 -7.27
C PHE A 217 5.06 -16.33 -7.76
N PRO A 218 6.09 -16.17 -6.89
CA PRO A 218 7.49 -16.07 -7.34
C PRO A 218 7.94 -17.21 -8.26
N VAL A 219 7.59 -18.47 -7.95
CA VAL A 219 7.91 -19.62 -8.80
C VAL A 219 7.25 -19.50 -10.18
N LEU A 220 5.99 -19.06 -10.24
CA LEU A 220 5.29 -18.86 -11.51
C LEU A 220 5.93 -17.74 -12.36
N SER A 221 6.26 -16.60 -11.75
CA SER A 221 6.97 -15.50 -12.43
C SER A 221 8.34 -15.94 -12.94
N TYR A 222 9.07 -16.74 -12.15
CA TYR A 222 10.35 -17.32 -12.54
C TYR A 222 10.22 -18.27 -13.73
N GLN A 223 9.29 -19.23 -13.68
CA GLN A 223 9.03 -20.17 -14.77
C GLN A 223 8.64 -19.44 -16.05
N ARG A 224 7.76 -18.43 -15.96
CA ARG A 224 7.38 -17.57 -17.09
C ARG A 224 8.59 -16.86 -17.68
N ALA A 225 9.45 -16.26 -16.86
CA ALA A 225 10.65 -15.56 -17.32
C ALA A 225 11.67 -16.48 -18.00
N LEU A 226 11.67 -17.77 -17.66
CA LEU A 226 12.53 -18.77 -18.29
C LEU A 226 11.88 -19.51 -19.46
N GLY A 227 10.59 -19.32 -19.72
CA GLY A 227 9.84 -20.11 -20.71
C GLY A 227 9.63 -21.56 -20.29
N LEU A 228 9.65 -21.84 -18.98
CA LEU A 228 9.42 -23.17 -18.43
C LEU A 228 7.92 -23.46 -18.29
N PRO A 229 7.51 -24.75 -18.28
CA PRO A 229 6.16 -25.14 -17.89
C PRO A 229 5.80 -24.58 -16.51
N LEU A 230 4.59 -24.04 -16.38
CA LEU A 230 4.10 -23.52 -15.11
C LEU A 230 3.72 -24.66 -14.17
N GLU A 231 4.13 -24.55 -12.92
CA GLU A 231 3.75 -25.48 -11.86
C GLU A 231 2.24 -25.45 -11.59
N ARG A 232 1.69 -26.62 -11.27
CA ARG A 232 0.31 -26.76 -10.80
C ARG A 232 0.27 -26.53 -9.30
N LEU A 233 -0.14 -25.34 -8.91
CA LEU A 233 -0.35 -24.98 -7.51
C LEU A 233 -1.78 -25.37 -7.08
N PRO A 234 -2.04 -25.49 -5.76
CA PRO A 234 -3.40 -25.60 -5.22
C PRO A 234 -4.35 -24.54 -5.78
N SER A 235 -5.57 -24.94 -6.12
CA SER A 235 -6.61 -24.02 -6.61
C SER A 235 -7.27 -23.19 -5.52
N ARG A 236 -7.00 -23.51 -4.24
CA ARG A 236 -7.55 -22.82 -3.07
C ARG A 236 -6.42 -22.43 -2.13
N GLN A 237 -6.46 -21.20 -1.67
CA GLN A 237 -5.56 -20.72 -0.61
C GLN A 237 -5.91 -21.37 0.73
N THR A 238 -4.89 -21.58 1.56
CA THR A 238 -5.13 -21.83 3.00
C THR A 238 -5.57 -20.54 3.69
N GLU A 239 -6.63 -20.61 4.50
CA GLU A 239 -7.19 -19.46 5.23
C GLU A 239 -6.64 -19.35 6.65
N ASN A 240 -6.83 -18.19 7.27
CA ASN A 240 -6.43 -17.87 8.65
C ASN A 240 -4.92 -17.98 8.93
N VAL A 241 -4.09 -17.85 7.89
CA VAL A 241 -2.66 -17.63 8.04
C VAL A 241 -2.41 -16.13 8.14
N VAL A 242 -1.53 -15.72 9.04
CA VAL A 242 -1.23 -14.32 9.30
C VAL A 242 0.18 -13.98 8.84
N TRP A 243 0.33 -12.89 8.08
CA TRP A 243 1.63 -12.28 7.84
C TRP A 243 1.82 -11.08 8.77
N ILE A 244 3.01 -10.99 9.37
CA ILE A 244 3.36 -9.94 10.35
C ILE A 244 4.67 -9.28 9.94
N ASP A 245 4.66 -7.94 9.81
CA ASP A 245 5.84 -7.08 9.76
C ASP A 245 6.33 -6.86 11.20
N GLU A 246 7.12 -7.80 11.72
CA GLU A 246 7.57 -7.82 13.12
C GLU A 246 8.36 -6.56 13.50
N GLU A 247 9.13 -6.01 12.56
CA GLU A 247 9.93 -4.79 12.78
C GLU A 247 9.03 -3.58 13.06
N ARG A 248 7.96 -3.43 12.29
CA ARG A 248 7.07 -2.27 12.40
C ARG A 248 5.97 -2.45 13.41
N ASP A 249 5.49 -3.68 13.59
CA ASP A 249 4.35 -4.00 14.44
C ASP A 249 4.72 -4.09 15.93
N VAL A 250 5.96 -4.51 16.27
CA VAL A 250 6.41 -4.64 17.68
C VAL A 250 6.27 -3.33 18.46
N ARG A 251 6.52 -2.17 17.82
CA ARG A 251 6.32 -0.85 18.45
C ARG A 251 4.85 -0.57 18.75
N GLY A 252 3.94 -1.10 17.93
CA GLY A 252 2.51 -1.07 18.17
C GLY A 252 2.13 -1.92 19.38
N VAL A 253 2.67 -3.14 19.48
CA VAL A 253 2.46 -4.05 20.61
C VAL A 253 2.93 -3.42 21.93
N VAL A 254 4.14 -2.87 21.99
CA VAL A 254 4.68 -2.21 23.19
C VAL A 254 3.79 -1.05 23.63
N ARG A 255 3.32 -0.22 22.69
CA ARG A 255 2.40 0.90 23.00
C ARG A 255 1.03 0.42 23.48
N ALA A 256 0.53 -0.69 22.94
CA ALA A 256 -0.75 -1.27 23.35
C ALA A 256 -0.70 -1.84 24.77
N MET A 257 0.43 -2.43 25.16
CA MET A 257 0.64 -2.92 26.54
C MET A 257 0.51 -1.80 27.57
N GLY A 258 0.98 -0.58 27.25
CA GLY A 258 0.83 0.59 28.11
C GLY A 258 -0.59 1.19 28.16
N ARG A 259 -1.54 0.71 27.35
CA ARG A 259 -2.93 1.21 27.30
C ARG A 259 -3.94 0.26 27.95
N GLY A 260 -3.49 -0.88 28.48
CA GLY A 260 -4.31 -1.82 29.24
C GLY A 260 -4.45 -3.20 28.59
N ALA A 261 -4.93 -4.16 29.38
CA ALA A 261 -4.95 -5.58 29.01
C ALA A 261 -5.80 -5.90 27.77
N ALA A 262 -6.92 -5.20 27.57
CA ALA A 262 -7.79 -5.40 26.43
C ALA A 262 -7.12 -5.02 25.09
N GLU A 263 -6.43 -3.87 25.06
CA GLU A 263 -5.71 -3.42 23.86
C GLU A 263 -4.49 -4.31 23.60
N ALA A 264 -3.75 -4.70 24.65
CA ALA A 264 -2.65 -5.66 24.54
C ALA A 264 -3.11 -6.99 23.94
N ARG A 265 -4.23 -7.54 24.42
CA ARG A 265 -4.80 -8.79 23.90
C ARG A 265 -5.12 -8.69 22.42
N ARG A 266 -5.76 -7.58 21.98
CA ARG A 266 -6.05 -7.34 20.55
C ARG A 266 -4.78 -7.25 19.71
N TYR A 267 -3.70 -6.69 20.25
CA TYR A 267 -2.43 -6.59 19.55
C TYR A 267 -1.69 -7.94 19.42
N ILE A 268 -1.75 -8.76 20.47
CA ILE A 268 -1.07 -10.06 20.53
C ILE A 268 -1.84 -11.16 19.81
N GLU A 269 -3.17 -11.06 19.70
CA GLU A 269 -4.01 -12.12 19.12
C GLU A 269 -3.49 -12.65 17.75
N PRO A 270 -3.10 -11.81 16.77
CA PRO A 270 -2.60 -12.31 15.49
C PRO A 270 -1.30 -13.10 15.59
N TYR A 271 -0.50 -12.90 16.64
CA TYR A 271 0.72 -13.65 16.88
C TYR A 271 0.45 -15.09 17.37
N ARG A 272 -0.78 -15.41 17.77
CA ARG A 272 -1.16 -16.77 18.19
C ARG A 272 -1.59 -17.67 17.03
N ALA A 273 -1.97 -17.07 15.90
CA ALA A 273 -2.33 -17.80 14.69
C ALA A 273 -1.11 -18.46 14.01
N ARG A 274 -1.39 -19.37 13.07
CA ARG A 274 -0.39 -19.82 12.09
C ARG A 274 0.09 -18.59 11.33
N LYS A 275 1.40 -18.36 11.30
CA LYS A 275 1.95 -17.09 10.83
C LYS A 275 3.26 -17.22 10.08
N VAL A 276 3.53 -16.22 9.26
CA VAL A 276 4.79 -15.99 8.57
C VAL A 276 5.26 -14.56 8.87
N PHE A 277 6.54 -14.42 9.20
CA PHE A 277 7.14 -13.11 9.47
C PHE A 277 7.68 -12.48 8.18
N ALA A 278 7.79 -11.16 8.17
CA ALA A 278 8.28 -10.42 7.02
C ALA A 278 9.75 -10.75 6.73
N VAL A 279 10.57 -10.85 7.78
CA VAL A 279 12.01 -11.13 7.64
C VAL A 279 12.46 -12.30 8.50
N PHE A 280 11.91 -12.48 9.70
CA PHE A 280 12.37 -13.54 10.60
C PHE A 280 12.22 -14.95 10.03
N ARG A 281 13.34 -15.66 9.99
CA ARG A 281 13.46 -17.07 9.67
C ARG A 281 14.37 -17.72 10.71
N ALA A 282 13.97 -18.87 11.24
CA ALA A 282 14.72 -19.55 12.29
C ALA A 282 15.98 -20.23 11.74
N ASP A 283 15.92 -20.68 10.50
CA ASP A 283 16.98 -21.28 9.69
C ASP A 283 17.90 -20.24 9.01
N ASP A 284 17.45 -18.99 8.90
CA ASP A 284 18.27 -17.86 8.41
C ASP A 284 18.08 -16.61 9.31
N PRO A 285 18.72 -16.55 10.49
CA PRO A 285 18.52 -15.45 11.43
C PRO A 285 19.28 -14.17 11.06
N LEU A 286 20.28 -14.24 10.18
CA LEU A 286 21.19 -13.12 9.89
C LEU A 286 20.47 -11.87 9.33
N PRO A 287 19.51 -11.97 8.40
CA PRO A 287 18.74 -10.81 7.94
C PRO A 287 18.00 -10.10 9.07
N THR A 288 17.44 -10.87 10.00
CA THR A 288 16.74 -10.31 11.16
C THR A 288 17.69 -9.56 12.08
N MET A 289 18.86 -10.13 12.35
CA MET A 289 19.89 -9.49 13.16
C MET A 289 20.39 -8.19 12.52
N ALA A 290 20.58 -8.18 11.19
CA ALA A 290 20.98 -6.99 10.45
C ALA A 290 19.91 -5.88 10.54
N LEU A 291 18.63 -6.22 10.40
CA LEU A 291 17.53 -5.27 10.58
C LEU A 291 17.40 -4.75 12.02
N ALA A 292 17.58 -5.62 13.01
CA ALA A 292 17.59 -5.20 14.41
C ALA A 292 18.71 -4.18 14.68
N ARG A 293 19.93 -4.44 14.20
CA ARG A 293 21.08 -3.54 14.34
C ARG A 293 20.82 -2.17 13.71
N THR A 294 20.31 -2.13 12.48
CA THR A 294 19.99 -0.87 11.79
C THR A 294 18.85 -0.10 12.46
N SER A 295 17.83 -0.80 12.96
CA SER A 295 16.74 -0.21 13.72
C SER A 295 17.20 0.41 15.04
N ILE A 296 18.06 -0.29 15.80
CA ILE A 296 18.67 0.22 17.04
C ILE A 296 19.52 1.45 16.74
N ALA A 297 20.40 1.39 15.73
CA ALA A 297 21.22 2.52 15.32
C ALA A 297 20.39 3.74 14.86
N SER A 298 19.22 3.53 14.27
CA SER A 298 18.30 4.63 13.93
C SER A 298 17.60 5.22 15.16
N LEU A 299 17.34 4.43 16.20
CA LEU A 299 16.73 4.91 17.43
C LEU A 299 17.74 5.75 18.23
N LEU A 300 18.97 5.24 18.41
CA LEU A 300 20.05 5.95 19.09
C LEU A 300 20.34 7.32 18.45
N ARG A 301 20.45 7.38 17.12
CA ARG A 301 20.63 8.65 16.39
C ARG A 301 19.47 9.64 16.57
N LYS A 302 18.24 9.15 16.73
CA LYS A 302 17.07 10.02 16.99
C LYS A 302 17.08 10.53 18.43
N ASP A 303 17.52 9.72 19.38
CA ASP A 303 17.62 10.12 20.78
C ASP A 303 18.73 11.17 20.97
N GLU A 304 19.87 11.00 20.31
CA GLU A 304 20.95 11.99 20.25
C GLU A 304 20.45 13.32 19.65
N ALA A 305 19.73 13.28 18.53
CA ALA A 305 19.15 14.47 17.91
C ALA A 305 18.12 15.18 18.82
N HIS A 306 17.27 14.42 19.53
CA HIS A 306 16.33 15.01 20.49
C HIS A 306 17.01 15.59 21.72
N ARG A 307 18.10 14.97 22.22
CA ARG A 307 18.89 15.50 23.34
C ARG A 307 19.60 16.80 22.94
N ALA A 308 20.21 16.84 21.75
CA ALA A 308 20.81 18.05 21.20
C ALA A 308 19.79 19.18 20.99
N ALA A 309 18.58 18.87 20.50
CA ALA A 309 17.52 19.86 20.35
C ALA A 309 17.00 20.40 21.70
N ARG A 310 17.04 19.59 22.77
CA ARG A 310 16.68 20.02 24.14
C ARG A 310 17.77 20.90 24.76
N SER A 311 19.05 20.58 24.57
CA SER A 311 20.15 21.39 25.10
C SER A 311 20.21 22.77 24.45
N VAL A 312 19.97 22.87 23.13
CA VAL A 312 19.89 24.16 22.41
C VAL A 312 18.71 25.01 22.88
N ARG A 313 17.56 24.40 23.21
CA ARG A 313 16.40 25.12 23.78
C ARG A 313 16.62 25.57 25.23
N GLN A 314 17.45 24.87 25.99
CA GLN A 314 17.79 25.26 27.36
C GLN A 314 18.87 26.36 27.39
N SER A 315 19.81 26.38 26.44
CA SER A 315 20.81 27.45 26.34
C SER A 315 20.26 28.77 25.79
N SER A 316 19.14 28.73 25.04
CA SER A 316 18.45 29.93 24.51
C SER A 316 17.40 30.50 25.46
N ALA A 317 17.23 29.92 26.64
CA ALA A 317 16.26 30.34 27.66
C ALA A 317 16.91 31.00 28.90
N GLN A 318 18.21 31.28 28.88
CA GLN A 318 18.85 32.12 29.89
C GLN A 318 18.73 33.59 29.48
N PRO A 319 18.04 34.46 30.25
CA PRO A 319 18.08 35.89 30.01
C PRO A 319 19.48 36.41 30.37
N GLU A 320 20.09 37.18 29.45
CA GLU A 320 21.26 38.00 29.74
C GLU A 320 20.91 38.93 30.91
N ILE A 321 21.69 38.84 32.00
CA ILE A 321 21.65 39.76 33.15
C ILE A 321 22.60 40.92 32.84
#